data_AF-A0A9Q5HSZ6-F1
#
_entry.id   AF-A0A9Q5HSZ6-F1
#
_cell.length_a   1.000
_cell.length_b   1.000
_cell.length_c   1.000
_cell.angle_alpha   90.00
_cell.angle_beta   90.00
_cell.angle_gamma   90.00
#
_symmetry.space_group_name_H-M   'P 1'
#
loop_
_entity.id
_entity.type
_entity.pdbx_description
1 polymer ?
#
loop_
_entity_poly.entity_id
_entity_poly.type
_entity_poly.pdbx_seq_one_letter_code
_entity_poly.pdbx_strand_id
1 'polypeptide(L)'
;MRIKTRAAALILSLVGAAVNSFVAARVLSFWRVLKWESESEWEGSPDSWRVDSLKLVWLLVTAYFTTASVVCVIGAIGVIKRTPAFVRLYRDYSLADICFCGLLTVGAALASFRPSARATICEEISGQPELLRDLADAGLNPENCEQWFEHAVLGFVAITAILLVVRYYKLLLRQRTYGFVDVEDSDVPLGSVETSDGGKPQRVYLLPARPAQEVYMGSASLPVADGSMLVYAPVPIESLSETEARELASNEARIRFPVPILEAIA
;
A
#
# COMPACT_ATOMS: atom_id res chain seq x y z
N MET A 1 -21.56 14.66 1.25
CA MET A 1 -20.12 14.48 1.63
C MET A 1 -19.30 13.63 0.66
N ARG A 2 -19.82 12.53 0.08
CA ARG A 2 -19.06 11.60 -0.80
C ARG A 2 -18.38 12.23 -2.04
N ILE A 3 -18.89 13.33 -2.58
CA ILE A 3 -18.29 13.99 -3.77
C ILE A 3 -16.97 14.68 -3.40
N LYS A 4 -16.90 15.33 -2.22
CA LYS A 4 -15.72 16.05 -1.75
C LYS A 4 -14.53 15.10 -1.51
N THR A 5 -14.79 13.92 -0.94
CA THR A 5 -13.75 12.91 -0.69
C THR A 5 -13.23 12.28 -1.98
N ARG A 6 -14.11 12.05 -2.97
CA ARG A 6 -13.71 11.54 -4.30
C ARG A 6 -12.86 12.55 -5.06
N ALA A 7 -13.26 13.82 -5.08
CA ALA A 7 -12.47 14.89 -5.70
C ALA A 7 -11.09 15.01 -5.03
N ALA A 8 -11.03 14.98 -3.70
CA ALA A 8 -9.76 14.99 -2.97
C ALA A 8 -8.87 13.78 -3.33
N ALA A 9 -9.43 12.57 -3.40
CA ALA A 9 -8.68 11.38 -3.78
C ALA A 9 -8.14 11.45 -5.21
N LEU A 10 -8.92 12.00 -6.15
CA LEU A 10 -8.53 12.19 -7.55
C LEU A 10 -7.42 13.23 -7.66
N ILE A 11 -7.59 14.41 -7.06
CA ILE A 11 -6.57 15.48 -7.03
C ILE A 11 -5.27 14.93 -6.46
N LEU A 12 -5.34 14.19 -5.36
CA LEU A 12 -4.17 13.63 -4.71
C LEU A 12 -3.45 12.59 -5.58
N SER A 13 -4.21 11.80 -6.35
CA SER A 13 -3.66 10.85 -7.32
C SER A 13 -2.99 11.56 -8.49
N LEU A 14 -3.58 12.64 -9.00
CA LEU A 14 -3.01 13.44 -10.10
C LEU A 14 -1.77 14.23 -9.66
N VAL A 15 -1.77 14.78 -8.44
CA VAL A 15 -0.59 15.43 -7.87
C VAL A 15 0.53 14.42 -7.68
N GLY A 16 0.23 13.21 -7.17
CA GLY A 16 1.20 12.11 -7.14
C GLY A 16 1.72 11.74 -8.55
N ALA A 17 0.79 11.63 -9.49
CA ALA A 17 0.95 11.72 -10.95
C ALA A 17 2.15 12.57 -11.39
N ALA A 18 1.91 13.87 -11.28
CA ALA A 18 2.74 14.94 -11.78
C ALA A 18 4.08 15.00 -11.04
N VAL A 19 4.08 14.84 -9.71
CA VAL A 19 5.32 14.88 -8.92
C VAL A 19 6.24 13.71 -9.30
N ASN A 20 5.73 12.48 -9.38
CA ASN A 20 6.54 11.32 -9.77
C ASN A 20 7.07 11.47 -11.20
N SER A 21 6.24 11.94 -12.14
CA SER A 21 6.67 12.23 -13.52
C SER A 21 7.73 13.32 -13.59
N PHE A 22 7.56 14.40 -12.82
CA PHE A 22 8.53 15.50 -12.78
C PHE A 22 9.87 15.04 -12.23
N VAL A 23 9.86 14.24 -11.15
CA VAL A 23 11.08 13.65 -10.60
C VAL A 23 11.73 12.73 -11.64
N ALA A 24 10.98 11.82 -12.27
CA ALA A 24 11.50 10.95 -13.32
C ALA A 24 12.14 11.74 -14.48
N ALA A 25 11.50 12.83 -14.92
CA ALA A 25 12.03 13.70 -15.97
C ALA A 25 13.32 14.40 -15.54
N ARG A 26 13.41 14.86 -14.28
CA ARG A 26 14.62 15.47 -13.72
C ARG A 26 15.76 14.48 -13.63
N VAL A 27 15.48 13.30 -13.10
CA VAL A 27 16.39 12.15 -13.07
C VAL A 27 16.94 11.85 -14.48
N LEU A 28 16.06 11.74 -15.47
CA LEU A 28 16.44 11.52 -16.87
C LEU A 28 17.22 12.68 -17.48
N SER A 29 16.98 13.92 -17.04
CA SER A 29 17.76 15.07 -17.50
C SER A 29 19.19 15.03 -16.96
N PHE A 30 19.39 14.60 -15.70
CA PHE A 30 20.71 14.42 -15.10
C PHE A 30 21.51 13.30 -15.74
N TRP A 31 20.84 12.30 -16.32
CA TRP A 31 21.50 11.25 -17.10
C TRP A 31 22.42 11.81 -18.20
N ARG A 32 22.07 12.95 -18.80
CA ARG A 32 22.90 13.58 -19.85
C ARG A 32 24.10 14.34 -19.30
N VAL A 33 24.06 14.77 -18.04
CA VAL A 33 25.11 15.57 -17.41
C VAL A 33 26.23 14.69 -16.85
N LEU A 34 25.89 13.49 -16.40
CA LEU A 34 26.85 12.44 -16.12
C LEU A 34 27.49 12.00 -17.44
N LYS A 35 28.56 12.71 -17.86
CA LYS A 35 29.44 12.27 -18.95
C LYS A 35 29.94 10.88 -18.58
N TRP A 36 29.33 9.87 -19.21
CA TRP A 36 29.57 8.46 -18.92
C TRP A 36 30.83 7.92 -19.61
N GLU A 37 31.64 8.80 -20.17
CA GLU A 37 32.92 8.46 -20.79
C GLU A 37 34.00 8.46 -19.71
N SER A 38 33.95 7.45 -18.82
CA SER A 38 35.14 7.02 -18.07
C SER A 38 35.95 6.05 -18.94
N GLU A 39 36.11 6.34 -20.23
CA GLU A 39 37.10 5.66 -21.04
C GLU A 39 38.45 6.21 -20.58
N SER A 40 39.07 5.52 -19.62
CA SER A 40 40.51 5.58 -19.47
C SER A 40 41.07 5.07 -20.80
N GLU A 41 41.38 5.99 -21.73
CA GLU A 41 41.93 5.72 -23.07
C GLU A 41 43.19 4.83 -23.07
N TRP A 42 43.70 4.47 -21.89
CA TRP A 42 44.94 3.74 -21.65
C TRP A 42 44.76 2.36 -21.00
N GLU A 43 43.57 1.97 -20.54
CA GLU A 43 43.33 0.64 -19.97
C GLU A 43 42.56 -0.24 -20.95
N GLY A 44 43.28 -0.83 -21.89
CA GLY A 44 42.79 -1.93 -22.75
C GLY A 44 42.53 -3.23 -21.98
N SER A 45 41.90 -3.16 -20.81
CA SER A 45 41.48 -4.34 -20.04
C SER A 45 40.15 -4.86 -20.59
N PRO A 46 40.05 -6.16 -20.92
CA PRO A 46 38.85 -6.78 -21.48
C PRO A 46 37.66 -6.90 -20.49
N ASP A 47 37.76 -6.32 -19.28
CA ASP A 47 36.68 -6.28 -18.29
C ASP A 47 35.63 -5.17 -18.56
N SER A 48 35.24 -5.00 -19.83
CA SER A 48 34.20 -4.04 -20.27
C SER A 48 32.78 -4.41 -19.82
N TRP A 49 32.65 -5.44 -18.97
CA TRP A 49 31.38 -5.96 -18.45
C TRP A 49 31.10 -5.59 -16.99
N ARG A 50 31.93 -4.77 -16.34
CA ARG A 50 31.52 -4.14 -15.09
C ARG A 50 30.38 -3.16 -15.40
N VAL A 51 29.15 -3.66 -15.26
CA VAL A 51 27.95 -2.82 -15.24
C VAL A 51 28.15 -1.80 -14.13
N ASP A 52 28.29 -0.54 -14.50
CA ASP A 52 28.37 0.55 -13.54
C ASP A 52 27.16 0.48 -12.61
N SER A 53 27.41 0.15 -11.34
CA SER A 53 26.38 0.10 -10.30
C SER A 53 25.58 1.40 -10.27
N LEU A 54 26.22 2.53 -10.58
CA LEU A 54 25.56 3.83 -10.67
C LEU A 54 24.56 3.91 -11.84
N LYS A 55 24.88 3.38 -13.04
CA LYS A 55 23.92 3.28 -14.15
C LYS A 55 22.70 2.47 -13.74
N LEU A 56 22.95 1.33 -13.10
CA LEU A 56 21.89 0.41 -12.70
C LEU A 56 21.00 1.05 -11.64
N VAL A 57 21.57 1.68 -10.63
CA VAL A 57 20.82 2.44 -9.62
C VAL A 57 20.03 3.56 -10.28
N TRP A 58 20.62 4.31 -11.22
CA TRP A 58 19.90 5.39 -11.90
C TRP A 58 18.71 4.90 -12.71
N LEU A 59 18.92 3.84 -13.50
CA LEU A 59 17.87 3.21 -14.29
C LEU A 59 16.77 2.67 -13.38
N LEU A 60 17.13 2.02 -12.28
CA LEU A 60 16.18 1.50 -11.30
C LEU A 60 15.34 2.60 -10.66
N VAL A 61 15.98 3.71 -10.26
CA VAL A 61 15.28 4.89 -9.70
C VAL A 61 14.34 5.51 -10.74
N THR A 62 14.76 5.61 -12.00
CA THR A 62 13.92 6.09 -13.09
C THR A 62 12.72 5.17 -13.33
N ALA A 63 12.96 3.86 -13.40
CA ALA A 63 11.93 2.84 -13.55
C ALA A 63 10.92 2.90 -12.40
N TYR A 64 11.40 3.09 -11.16
CA TYR A 64 10.55 3.24 -9.98
C TYR A 64 9.62 4.46 -10.07
N PHE A 65 10.14 5.65 -10.42
CA PHE A 65 9.29 6.84 -10.49
C PHE A 65 8.30 6.79 -11.66
N THR A 66 8.69 6.19 -12.79
CA THR A 66 7.79 5.99 -13.93
C THR A 66 6.68 5.00 -13.62
N THR A 67 6.98 3.85 -13.01
CA THR A 67 5.95 2.88 -12.58
C THR A 67 5.04 3.49 -11.52
N ALA A 68 5.58 4.20 -10.52
CA ALA A 68 4.78 4.91 -9.53
C ALA A 68 3.84 5.95 -10.18
N SER A 69 4.30 6.67 -11.21
CA SER A 69 3.47 7.61 -11.94
C SER A 69 2.32 6.90 -12.69
N VAL A 70 2.62 5.80 -13.39
CA VAL A 70 1.62 4.97 -14.09
C VAL A 70 0.57 4.44 -13.11
N VAL A 71 0.97 3.93 -11.96
CA VAL A 71 0.01 3.43 -10.96
C VAL A 71 -0.86 4.55 -10.40
N CYS A 72 -0.33 5.75 -10.16
CA CYS A 72 -1.13 6.91 -9.78
C CYS A 72 -2.18 7.30 -10.86
N VAL A 73 -1.86 7.15 -12.15
CA VAL A 73 -2.82 7.34 -13.24
C VAL A 73 -3.88 6.24 -13.25
N ILE A 74 -3.49 4.97 -13.10
CA ILE A 74 -4.43 3.83 -12.98
C ILE A 74 -5.38 4.04 -11.80
N GLY A 75 -4.85 4.50 -10.66
CA GLY A 75 -5.65 4.85 -9.49
C GLY A 75 -6.67 5.96 -9.77
N ALA A 76 -6.28 7.00 -10.51
CA ALA A 76 -7.18 8.06 -10.93
C ALA A 76 -8.28 7.54 -11.88
N ILE A 77 -7.91 6.71 -12.86
CA ILE A 77 -8.86 6.06 -13.78
C ILE A 77 -9.84 5.17 -13.00
N GLY A 78 -9.37 4.41 -12.02
CA GLY A 78 -10.22 3.59 -11.16
C GLY A 78 -11.26 4.41 -10.38
N VAL A 79 -10.88 5.58 -9.89
CA VAL A 79 -11.81 6.51 -9.21
C VAL A 79 -12.84 7.09 -10.18
N ILE A 80 -12.43 7.47 -11.40
CA ILE A 80 -13.31 8.04 -12.43
C ILE A 80 -14.30 6.99 -12.95
N LYS A 81 -13.80 5.82 -13.35
CA LYS A 81 -14.59 4.72 -13.93
C LYS A 81 -15.34 3.88 -12.90
N ARG A 82 -15.08 4.09 -11.60
CA ARG A 82 -15.65 3.32 -10.48
C ARG A 82 -15.42 1.81 -10.58
N THR A 83 -14.31 1.39 -11.19
CA THR A 83 -14.00 -0.03 -11.34
C THR A 83 -13.23 -0.52 -10.10
N PRO A 84 -13.80 -1.40 -9.26
CA PRO A 84 -13.17 -1.83 -8.01
C PRO A 84 -11.85 -2.57 -8.23
N ALA A 85 -11.68 -3.26 -9.37
CA ALA A 85 -10.44 -3.94 -9.74
C ALA A 85 -9.22 -2.98 -9.79
N PHE A 86 -9.37 -1.79 -10.39
CA PHE A 86 -8.28 -0.81 -10.44
C PHE A 86 -7.97 -0.21 -9.06
N VAL A 87 -8.99 -0.07 -8.20
CA VAL A 87 -8.81 0.43 -6.83
C VAL A 87 -8.07 -0.60 -5.98
N ARG A 88 -8.39 -1.90 -6.12
CA ARG A 88 -7.69 -3.01 -5.45
C ARG A 88 -6.24 -3.11 -5.92
N LEU A 89 -6.00 -3.08 -7.23
CA LEU A 89 -4.64 -3.07 -7.80
C LEU A 89 -3.80 -1.90 -7.26
N TYR A 90 -4.35 -0.69 -7.28
CA TYR A 90 -3.67 0.48 -6.73
C TYR A 90 -3.34 0.33 -5.24
N ARG A 91 -4.28 -0.21 -4.46
CA ARG A 91 -4.13 -0.41 -3.01
C ARG A 91 -3.00 -1.39 -2.73
N ASP A 92 -3.01 -2.54 -3.40
CA ASP A 92 -2.04 -3.60 -3.17
C ASP A 92 -0.65 -3.16 -3.64
N TYR A 93 -0.56 -2.44 -4.76
CA TYR A 93 0.69 -1.79 -5.19
C TYR A 93 1.19 -0.76 -4.17
N SER A 94 0.31 0.13 -3.67
CA SER A 94 0.70 1.17 -2.71
C SER A 94 1.20 0.56 -1.39
N LEU A 95 0.63 -0.57 -0.98
CA LEU A 95 1.10 -1.31 0.18
C LEU A 95 2.49 -1.90 -0.06
N ALA A 96 2.67 -2.58 -1.20
CA ALA A 96 3.97 -3.13 -1.61
C ALA A 96 5.05 -2.04 -1.71
N ASP A 97 4.71 -0.88 -2.27
CA ASP A 97 5.57 0.29 -2.38
C ASP A 97 5.98 0.84 -1.01
N ILE A 98 5.04 1.00 -0.07
CA ILE A 98 5.35 1.44 1.30
C ILE A 98 6.30 0.44 1.98
N CYS A 99 6.04 -0.86 1.86
CA CYS A 99 6.91 -1.90 2.42
C CYS A 99 8.30 -1.86 1.79
N PHE A 100 8.38 -1.82 0.46
CA PHE A 100 9.65 -1.79 -0.27
C PHE A 100 10.46 -0.54 0.06
N CYS A 101 9.85 0.65 0.00
CA CYS A 101 10.50 1.90 0.38
C CYS A 101 10.92 1.91 1.85
N GLY A 102 10.10 1.39 2.76
CA GLY A 102 10.44 1.26 4.17
C GLY A 102 11.66 0.38 4.39
N LEU A 103 11.67 -0.83 3.81
CA LEU A 103 12.80 -1.76 3.89
C LEU A 103 14.07 -1.18 3.25
N LEU A 104 13.94 -0.53 2.09
CA LEU A 104 15.06 0.10 1.40
C LEU A 104 15.63 1.27 2.22
N THR A 105 14.78 2.08 2.86
CA THR A 105 15.21 3.18 3.72
C THR A 105 15.94 2.67 4.95
N VAL A 106 15.42 1.63 5.60
CA VAL A 106 16.08 0.99 6.76
C VAL A 106 17.40 0.36 6.32
N GLY A 107 17.42 -0.36 5.20
CA GLY A 107 18.64 -0.96 4.64
C GLY A 107 19.69 0.09 4.31
N ALA A 108 19.30 1.20 3.65
CA ALA A 108 20.18 2.31 3.33
C ALA A 108 20.72 3.01 4.59
N ALA A 109 19.87 3.21 5.60
CA ALA A 109 20.30 3.75 6.89
C ALA A 109 21.33 2.82 7.56
N LEU A 110 21.05 1.52 7.64
CA LEU A 110 21.97 0.55 8.24
C LEU A 110 23.29 0.44 7.47
N ALA A 111 23.25 0.51 6.14
CA ALA A 111 24.44 0.50 5.30
C ALA A 111 25.28 1.77 5.47
N SER A 112 24.63 2.94 5.52
CA SER A 112 25.32 4.23 5.69
C SER A 112 25.92 4.44 7.07
N PHE A 113 25.39 3.82 8.12
CA PHE A 113 26.05 3.83 9.43
C PHE A 113 27.31 2.96 9.49
N ARG A 114 27.63 2.16 8.47
CA ARG A 114 28.92 1.44 8.41
C ARG A 114 30.05 2.40 8.02
N PRO A 115 31.14 2.49 8.82
CA PRO A 115 32.24 3.41 8.54
C PRO A 115 32.92 3.11 7.20
N SER A 116 33.03 1.83 6.80
CA SER A 116 33.60 1.45 5.51
C SER A 116 32.82 2.01 4.32
N ALA A 117 31.49 1.97 4.35
CA ALA A 117 30.65 2.49 3.28
C ALA A 117 30.79 4.02 3.16
N ARG A 118 30.88 4.72 4.29
CA ARG A 118 31.07 6.18 4.33
C ARG A 118 32.40 6.58 3.73
N ALA A 119 33.49 5.91 4.12
CA ALA A 119 34.81 6.16 3.58
C ALA A 119 34.85 5.97 2.05
N THR A 120 34.30 4.86 1.54
CA THR A 120 34.23 4.60 0.09
C THR A 120 33.42 5.67 -0.66
N ILE A 121 32.29 6.11 -0.10
CA ILE A 121 31.47 7.16 -0.73
C ILE A 121 32.21 8.50 -0.73
N CYS A 122 32.87 8.87 0.37
CA CYS A 122 33.65 10.11 0.43
C CYS A 122 34.85 10.08 -0.54
N GLU A 123 35.52 8.94 -0.69
CA GLU A 123 36.59 8.74 -1.68
C GLU A 123 36.07 8.90 -3.11
N GLU A 124 34.94 8.26 -3.44
CA GLU A 124 34.31 8.37 -4.76
C GLU A 124 33.84 9.81 -5.07
N ILE A 125 33.21 10.49 -4.11
CA ILE A 125 32.77 11.89 -4.27
C ILE A 125 33.98 12.81 -4.48
N SER A 126 35.10 12.55 -3.79
CA SER A 126 36.33 13.34 -3.94
C SER A 126 36.96 13.19 -5.33
N GLY A 127 36.72 12.07 -6.00
CA GLY A 127 37.12 11.82 -7.39
C GLY A 127 36.31 12.63 -8.42
N GLN A 128 35.17 13.23 -8.04
CA GLN A 128 34.31 13.97 -8.96
C GLN A 128 34.28 15.48 -8.63
N PRO A 129 35.21 16.29 -9.20
CA PRO A 129 35.38 17.69 -8.81
C PRO A 129 34.16 18.58 -9.12
N GLU A 130 33.39 18.26 -10.16
CA GLU A 130 32.16 19.00 -10.50
C GLU A 130 31.07 18.80 -9.45
N LEU A 131 30.90 17.56 -8.98
CA LEU A 131 29.90 17.20 -7.99
C LEU A 131 30.28 17.74 -6.60
N LEU A 132 31.59 17.72 -6.31
CA LEU A 132 32.13 18.31 -5.09
C LEU A 132 31.96 19.83 -5.08
N ARG A 133 32.01 20.52 -6.23
CA ARG A 133 31.78 21.96 -6.32
C ARG A 133 30.35 22.33 -5.90
N ASP A 134 29.35 21.63 -6.43
CA ASP A 134 27.95 21.86 -6.07
C ASP A 134 27.66 21.49 -4.60
N LEU A 135 28.29 20.43 -4.08
CA LEU A 135 28.15 20.02 -2.68
C LEU A 135 28.94 20.92 -1.71
N ALA A 136 30.06 21.51 -2.15
CA ALA A 136 30.83 22.46 -1.35
C ALA A 136 30.01 23.72 -1.06
N ASP A 137 29.22 24.19 -2.03
CA ASP A 137 28.26 25.27 -1.84
C ASP A 137 27.15 24.89 -0.82
N ALA A 138 26.85 23.59 -0.70
CA ALA A 138 25.96 23.03 0.33
C ALA A 138 26.66 22.75 1.68
N GLY A 139 27.92 23.17 1.85
CA GLY A 139 28.68 23.06 3.09
C GLY A 139 29.46 21.75 3.25
N LEU A 140 29.64 20.97 2.17
CA LEU A 140 30.52 19.79 2.18
C LEU A 140 31.99 20.22 2.15
N ASN A 141 32.76 19.87 3.18
CA ASN A 141 34.21 20.00 3.21
C ASN A 141 34.81 18.58 3.27
N PRO A 142 35.96 18.26 2.65
CA PRO A 142 36.50 16.89 2.69
C PRO A 142 36.82 16.46 4.13
N GLU A 143 37.20 17.41 5.00
CA GLU A 143 37.40 17.16 6.43
C GLU A 143 36.10 16.84 7.20
N ASN A 144 34.96 17.29 6.69
CA ASN A 144 33.65 17.13 7.32
C ASN A 144 32.74 16.17 6.53
N CYS A 145 33.28 15.42 5.56
CA CYS A 145 32.49 14.61 4.64
C CYS A 145 31.67 13.55 5.38
N GLU A 146 32.28 12.85 6.35
CA GLU A 146 31.62 11.79 7.10
C GLU A 146 30.45 12.31 7.94
N GLN A 147 30.65 13.43 8.65
CA GLN A 147 29.61 14.04 9.49
C GLN A 147 28.50 14.66 8.64
N TRP A 148 28.85 15.33 7.54
CA TRP A 148 27.86 15.85 6.59
C TRP A 148 27.01 14.72 6.01
N PHE A 149 27.64 13.61 5.61
CA PHE A 149 26.94 12.44 5.09
C PHE A 149 26.01 11.81 6.13
N GLU A 150 26.45 11.72 7.39
CA GLU A 150 25.60 11.24 8.48
C GLU A 150 24.35 12.12 8.66
N HIS A 151 24.52 13.45 8.66
CA HIS A 151 23.40 14.38 8.75
C HIS A 151 22.48 14.30 7.52
N ALA A 152 23.04 14.18 6.32
CA ALA A 152 22.29 14.04 5.08
C ALA A 152 21.46 12.75 5.07
N VAL A 153 22.03 11.63 5.51
CA VAL A 153 21.34 10.35 5.67
C VAL A 153 20.21 10.46 6.70
N LEU A 154 20.46 11.04 7.87
CA LEU A 154 19.44 11.24 8.89
C LEU A 154 18.28 12.11 8.37
N GLY A 155 18.60 13.20 7.67
CA GLY A 155 17.62 14.05 7.01
C GLY A 155 16.81 13.28 5.96
N PHE A 156 17.48 12.47 5.13
CA PHE A 156 16.82 11.63 4.12
C PHE A 156 15.88 10.59 4.75
N VAL A 157 16.30 9.91 5.82
CA VAL A 157 15.46 8.95 6.55
C VAL A 157 14.24 9.66 7.15
N ALA A 158 14.43 10.83 7.77
CA ALA A 158 13.33 11.60 8.36
C ALA A 158 12.31 12.04 7.30
N ILE A 159 12.77 12.58 6.17
CA ILE A 159 11.91 12.96 5.05
C ILE A 159 11.16 11.74 4.52
N THR A 160 11.85 10.62 4.32
CA THR A 160 11.24 9.40 3.78
C THR A 160 10.20 8.83 4.75
N ALA A 161 10.47 8.85 6.06
CA ALA A 161 9.49 8.44 7.07
C ALA A 161 8.22 9.31 7.03
N ILE A 162 8.35 10.64 6.92
CA ILE A 162 7.20 11.55 6.77
C ILE A 162 6.40 11.20 5.51
N LEU A 163 7.07 10.96 4.38
CA LEU A 163 6.41 10.58 3.13
C LEU A 163 5.68 9.24 3.24
N LEU A 164 6.26 8.25 3.92
CA LEU A 164 5.62 6.96 4.19
C LEU A 164 4.37 7.11 5.06
N VAL A 165 4.44 7.92 6.12
CA VAL A 165 3.26 8.21 6.98
C VAL A 165 2.16 8.89 6.17
N VAL A 166 2.51 9.88 5.34
CA VAL A 166 1.55 10.56 4.46
C VAL A 166 0.93 9.58 3.46
N ARG A 167 1.74 8.70 2.83
CA ARG A 167 1.24 7.66 1.91
C ARG A 167 0.32 6.66 2.63
N TYR A 168 0.70 6.23 3.83
CA TYR A 168 -0.08 5.33 4.67
C TYR A 168 -1.42 5.94 5.09
N TYR A 169 -1.42 7.20 5.53
CA TYR A 169 -2.66 7.91 5.89
C TYR A 169 -3.62 8.00 4.70
N LYS A 170 -3.11 8.28 3.49
CA LYS A 170 -3.93 8.28 2.25
C LYS A 170 -4.54 6.91 1.97
N LEU A 171 -3.78 5.84 2.20
CA LEU A 171 -4.25 4.46 2.03
C LEU A 171 -5.38 4.15 3.01
N LEU A 172 -5.22 4.49 4.29
CA LEU A 172 -6.23 4.31 5.33
C LEU A 172 -7.50 5.11 5.04
N LEU A 173 -7.37 6.38 4.65
CA LEU A 173 -8.52 7.23 4.30
C LEU A 173 -9.30 6.63 3.12
N ARG A 174 -8.59 6.07 2.15
CA ARG A 174 -9.18 5.39 1.00
C ARG A 174 -9.88 4.09 1.43
N GLN A 175 -9.26 3.28 2.27
CA GLN A 175 -9.90 2.07 2.81
C GLN A 175 -11.19 2.37 3.57
N ARG A 176 -11.22 3.42 4.41
CA ARG A 176 -12.49 3.84 5.05
C ARG A 176 -13.56 4.27 4.05
N THR A 177 -13.16 4.89 2.95
CA THR A 177 -14.09 5.39 1.93
C THR A 177 -14.67 4.27 1.06
N TYR A 178 -13.90 3.23 0.77
CA TYR A 178 -14.28 2.15 -0.15
C TYR A 178 -14.60 0.82 0.54
N GLY A 179 -14.12 0.58 1.77
CA GLY A 179 -14.34 -0.66 2.52
C GLY A 179 -15.78 -0.87 2.97
N PHE A 180 -16.62 0.16 2.92
CA PHE A 180 -18.05 0.03 3.16
C PHE A 180 -18.82 -0.49 1.93
N VAL A 181 -18.22 -0.44 0.74
CA VAL A 181 -18.92 -0.77 -0.53
C VAL A 181 -18.93 -2.28 -0.82
N ASP A 182 -18.01 -3.06 -0.26
CA ASP A 182 -17.92 -4.51 -0.50
C ASP A 182 -18.96 -5.34 0.30
N VAL A 183 -19.77 -4.72 1.18
CA VAL A 183 -20.81 -5.44 1.95
C VAL A 183 -22.19 -5.40 1.29
N GLU A 184 -22.46 -4.45 0.39
CA GLU A 184 -23.77 -4.32 -0.29
C GLU A 184 -23.87 -5.12 -1.60
N ASP A 185 -22.77 -5.59 -2.19
CA ASP A 185 -22.76 -6.29 -3.50
C ASP A 185 -22.69 -7.82 -3.36
N SER A 186 -22.83 -8.34 -2.13
CA SER A 186 -23.23 -9.73 -1.96
C SER A 186 -24.72 -9.80 -2.27
N ASP A 187 -25.03 -10.07 -3.55
CA ASP A 187 -26.33 -10.49 -4.08
C ASP A 187 -26.83 -11.79 -3.40
N VAL A 188 -26.96 -11.78 -2.08
CA VAL A 188 -27.94 -12.61 -1.41
C VAL A 188 -29.22 -11.80 -1.51
N PRO A 189 -30.23 -12.24 -2.28
CA PRO A 189 -31.53 -11.61 -2.28
C PRO A 189 -32.14 -11.86 -0.89
N LEU A 190 -31.78 -11.03 0.09
CA LEU A 190 -32.58 -10.89 1.29
C LEU A 190 -33.89 -10.28 0.83
N GLY A 191 -34.87 -11.16 0.62
CA GLY A 191 -36.26 -10.79 0.40
C GLY A 191 -36.64 -9.67 1.34
N SER A 192 -37.29 -8.67 0.78
CA SER A 192 -37.79 -7.45 1.42
C SER A 192 -38.25 -7.68 2.86
N VAL A 193 -37.36 -7.50 3.82
CA VAL A 193 -37.75 -7.27 5.20
C VAL A 193 -38.01 -5.78 5.28
N GLU A 194 -39.28 -5.41 5.16
CA GLU A 194 -39.75 -4.05 5.36
C GLU A 194 -39.22 -3.56 6.70
N THR A 195 -38.23 -2.67 6.66
CA THR A 195 -37.75 -1.93 7.84
C THR A 195 -38.82 -0.93 8.24
N SER A 196 -39.86 -1.42 8.90
CA SER A 196 -40.76 -0.61 9.69
C SER A 196 -40.28 -0.66 11.14
N ASP A 197 -40.04 0.52 11.69
CA ASP A 197 -39.73 0.83 13.08
C ASP A 197 -38.23 0.92 13.47
N GLY A 198 -37.83 2.15 13.79
CA GLY A 198 -36.45 2.57 13.98
C GLY A 198 -35.75 1.93 15.18
N GLY A 199 -34.49 1.54 14.95
CA GLY A 199 -33.45 1.43 15.99
C GLY A 199 -33.58 0.28 17.00
N LYS A 200 -34.60 -0.57 16.91
CA LYS A 200 -34.71 -1.75 17.78
C LYS A 200 -33.81 -2.87 17.25
N PRO A 201 -33.02 -3.54 18.12
CA PRO A 201 -32.19 -4.66 17.71
C PRO A 201 -33.07 -5.77 17.13
N GLN A 202 -32.87 -6.08 15.85
CA GLN A 202 -33.58 -7.16 15.19
C GLN A 202 -32.98 -8.48 15.66
N ARG A 203 -33.84 -9.35 16.19
CA ARG A 203 -33.46 -10.71 16.53
C ARG A 203 -33.33 -11.48 15.21
N VAL A 204 -32.26 -12.25 15.05
CA VAL A 204 -32.03 -13.11 13.88
C VAL A 204 -31.62 -14.47 14.40
N TYR A 205 -32.21 -15.54 13.85
CA TYR A 205 -31.79 -16.90 14.18
C TYR A 205 -30.55 -17.26 13.38
N LEU A 206 -29.49 -17.64 14.07
CA LEU A 206 -28.29 -18.18 13.46
C LEU A 206 -28.46 -19.69 13.36
N LEU A 207 -28.69 -20.17 12.14
CA LEU A 207 -28.71 -21.59 11.86
C LEU A 207 -27.27 -22.09 11.78
N PRO A 208 -26.88 -23.15 12.51
CA PRO A 208 -25.62 -23.81 12.27
C PRO A 208 -25.60 -24.25 10.81
N ALA A 209 -24.56 -23.86 10.06
CA ALA A 209 -24.35 -24.38 8.72
C ALA A 209 -24.43 -25.91 8.80
N ARG A 210 -25.31 -26.51 7.99
CA ARG A 210 -25.30 -27.95 7.82
C ARG A 210 -23.84 -28.32 7.49
N PRO A 211 -23.21 -29.26 8.21
CA PRO A 211 -21.92 -29.76 7.78
C PRO A 211 -22.11 -30.19 6.33
N ALA A 212 -21.26 -29.66 5.45
CA ALA A 212 -21.30 -29.97 4.02
C ALA A 212 -21.47 -31.48 3.91
N GLN A 213 -22.63 -31.89 3.40
CA GLN A 213 -22.99 -33.29 3.30
C GLN A 213 -21.89 -33.94 2.46
N GLU A 214 -21.04 -34.72 3.13
CA GLU A 214 -20.05 -35.58 2.50
C GLU A 214 -20.81 -36.48 1.54
N VAL A 215 -20.82 -36.09 0.26
CA VAL A 215 -21.04 -37.03 -0.83
C VAL A 215 -19.77 -37.86 -0.87
N TYR A 216 -19.61 -38.85 0.01
CA TYR A 216 -18.84 -40.06 -0.25
C TYR A 216 -19.17 -41.14 0.78
N MET A 217 -19.33 -42.36 0.29
CA MET A 217 -19.69 -43.56 1.03
C MET A 217 -18.77 -43.83 2.22
N GLY A 218 -19.37 -44.21 3.35
CA GLY A 218 -18.85 -45.28 4.19
C GLY A 218 -17.93 -44.91 5.35
N SER A 219 -18.53 -44.97 6.55
CA SER A 219 -17.95 -45.40 7.82
C SER A 219 -17.05 -44.46 8.65
N ALA A 220 -17.35 -44.50 9.96
CA ALA A 220 -16.61 -44.03 11.13
C ALA A 220 -16.67 -42.52 11.47
N SER A 221 -17.45 -42.22 12.51
CA SER A 221 -17.48 -40.99 13.27
C SER A 221 -16.10 -40.60 13.81
N LEU A 222 -15.57 -39.46 13.37
CA LEU A 222 -14.42 -38.76 13.95
C LEU A 222 -14.88 -37.46 14.64
N PRO A 223 -14.24 -37.06 15.77
CA PRO A 223 -14.61 -35.85 16.49
C PRO A 223 -14.20 -34.61 15.71
N VAL A 224 -15.13 -33.65 15.65
CA VAL A 224 -15.01 -32.35 14.98
C VAL A 224 -13.77 -31.61 15.46
N ALA A 225 -12.81 -31.37 14.55
CA ALA A 225 -11.62 -30.58 14.82
C ALA A 225 -11.98 -29.09 14.95
N ASP A 226 -11.36 -28.46 15.96
CA ASP A 226 -11.60 -27.11 16.51
C ASP A 226 -11.18 -25.94 15.59
N GLY A 227 -11.46 -26.03 14.29
CA GLY A 227 -11.03 -25.04 13.30
C GLY A 227 -11.95 -24.87 12.10
N SER A 228 -13.15 -25.46 12.12
CA SER A 228 -14.12 -25.27 11.03
C SER A 228 -14.75 -23.87 11.14
N MET A 229 -14.52 -23.04 10.13
CA MET A 229 -15.12 -21.72 9.98
C MET A 229 -16.64 -21.90 9.85
N LEU A 230 -17.38 -21.73 10.96
CA LEU A 230 -18.83 -21.79 10.96
C LEU A 230 -19.38 -20.57 10.24
N VAL A 231 -19.90 -20.76 9.04
CA VAL A 231 -20.57 -19.72 8.26
C VAL A 231 -22.05 -19.73 8.61
N TYR A 232 -22.53 -18.73 9.35
CA TYR A 232 -23.95 -18.63 9.69
C TYR A 232 -24.72 -17.94 8.56
N ALA A 233 -25.85 -18.52 8.16
CA ALA A 233 -26.80 -17.86 7.26
C ALA A 233 -27.87 -17.14 8.10
N PRO A 234 -28.07 -15.82 7.94
CA PRO A 234 -29.13 -15.10 8.64
C PRO A 234 -30.49 -15.51 8.08
N VAL A 235 -31.41 -15.92 8.94
CA VAL A 235 -32.79 -16.24 8.54
C VAL A 235 -33.79 -15.35 9.29
N PRO A 236 -34.72 -14.66 8.59
CA PRO A 236 -35.73 -13.81 9.23
C PRO A 236 -36.63 -14.60 10.17
N ILE A 237 -36.96 -14.00 11.32
CA ILE A 237 -37.83 -14.62 12.35
C ILE A 237 -39.21 -14.96 11.82
N GLU A 238 -39.73 -14.17 10.89
CA GLU A 238 -41.05 -14.38 10.30
C GLU A 238 -41.10 -15.63 9.41
N SER A 239 -39.95 -16.13 8.98
CA SER A 239 -39.85 -17.29 8.09
C SER A 239 -39.70 -18.64 8.81
N LEU A 240 -39.47 -18.64 10.13
CA LEU A 240 -39.40 -19.87 10.93
C LEU A 240 -40.36 -19.81 12.11
N SER A 241 -41.09 -20.90 12.32
CA SER A 241 -41.83 -21.10 13.56
C SER A 241 -40.86 -21.36 14.73
N GLU A 242 -41.26 -20.97 15.95
CA GLU A 242 -40.45 -21.19 17.17
C GLU A 242 -40.14 -22.69 17.39
N THR A 243 -41.04 -23.57 16.94
CA THR A 243 -40.85 -25.02 16.96
C THR A 243 -39.76 -25.48 16.00
N GLU A 244 -39.74 -24.98 14.75
CA GLU A 244 -38.70 -25.33 13.77
C GLU A 244 -37.33 -24.78 14.17
N ALA A 245 -37.28 -23.58 14.77
CA ALA A 245 -36.05 -22.96 15.25
C ALA A 245 -35.38 -23.78 16.37
N ARG A 246 -36.18 -24.38 17.26
CA ARG A 246 -35.71 -25.29 18.31
C ARG A 246 -35.26 -26.63 17.74
N GLU A 247 -35.97 -27.18 16.76
CA GLU A 247 -35.57 -28.42 16.09
C GLU A 247 -34.22 -28.29 15.36
N LEU A 248 -33.93 -27.10 14.82
CA LEU A 248 -32.69 -26.82 14.08
C LEU A 248 -31.51 -26.40 14.98
N ALA A 249 -31.65 -26.48 16.31
CA ALA A 249 -30.64 -26.04 17.27
C ALA A 249 -30.09 -24.63 16.98
N SER A 250 -30.96 -23.72 16.53
CA SER A 250 -30.56 -22.37 16.17
C SER A 250 -30.18 -21.56 17.42
N ASN A 251 -29.10 -20.81 17.32
CA ASN A 251 -28.70 -19.88 18.38
C ASN A 251 -29.29 -18.51 18.08
N GLU A 252 -29.92 -17.90 19.09
CA GLU A 252 -30.42 -16.53 18.96
C GLU A 252 -29.26 -15.54 19.00
N ALA A 253 -29.17 -14.68 17.98
CA ALA A 253 -28.29 -13.52 18.00
C ALA A 253 -29.10 -12.24 17.84
N ARG A 254 -28.70 -11.20 18.57
CA ARG A 254 -29.22 -9.85 18.39
C ARG A 254 -28.22 -9.06 17.59
N ILE A 255 -28.57 -8.76 16.34
CA ILE A 255 -27.71 -7.97 15.47
C ILE A 255 -28.22 -6.54 15.52
N ARG A 256 -27.36 -5.63 15.97
CA ARG A 256 -27.61 -4.20 15.84
C ARG A 256 -26.98 -3.79 14.52
N PHE A 257 -27.80 -3.54 13.49
CA PHE A 257 -27.30 -2.92 12.27
C PHE A 257 -26.68 -1.57 12.66
N PRO A 258 -25.46 -1.25 12.19
CA PRO A 258 -24.84 0.02 12.50
C PRO A 258 -25.73 1.13 11.94
N VAL A 259 -26.37 1.86 12.86
CA VAL A 259 -26.95 3.17 12.54
C VAL A 259 -25.80 4.00 11.97
N PRO A 260 -25.98 4.70 10.83
CA PRO A 260 -24.96 5.61 10.33
C PRO A 260 -24.59 6.57 11.46
N ILE A 261 -23.33 6.49 11.93
CA ILE A 261 -22.78 7.35 12.98
C ILE A 261 -22.75 8.77 12.42
N LEU A 262 -23.87 9.48 12.53
CA LEU A 262 -23.98 10.89 12.19
C LEU A 262 -24.59 11.72 13.32
N GLU A 263 -24.92 11.12 14.47
CA GLU A 263 -25.51 11.81 15.63
C GLU A 263 -24.74 11.62 16.94
N ALA A 264 -23.40 11.55 16.91
CA ALA A 264 -22.59 11.48 18.14
C ALA A 264 -21.51 12.57 18.24
N ILE A 265 -21.65 13.68 17.50
CA ILE A 265 -20.91 14.92 17.76
C ILE A 265 -21.86 16.10 17.57
N ALA A 266 -22.64 16.37 18.61
CA ALA A 266 -23.17 17.68 18.96
C ALA A 266 -23.00 17.84 20.47
#